data_AF-A0A258KQH4-F1
#
_entry.id   AF-A0A258KQH4-F1
#
_cell.length_a   1.000
_cell.length_b   1.000
_cell.length_c   1.000
_cell.angle_alpha   90.00
_cell.angle_beta   90.00
_cell.angle_gamma   90.00
#
_symmetry.space_group_name_H-M   'P 1'
#
loop_
_entity.id
_entity.type
_entity.pdbx_description
1 polymer ?
#
loop_
_entity_poly.entity_id
_entity_poly.type
_entity_poly.pdbx_seq_one_letter_code
_entity_poly.pdbx_strand_id
1 'polypeptide(L)'
;DAVICGQDKGYVGALFWPSPSGLMALVADPGPGTPMDKLVAFLKERLAAFNASAGGSSRRIGRFTVMTEPPSIDAGEITDKGYVNQRATLERRAALVEALYAAEPGEGVVVV
;
A
#
# COMPACT_ATOMS: atom_id res chain seq x y z
N ASP A 1 5.25 0.75 -6.79
CA ASP A 1 5.12 -0.71 -6.61
C ASP A 1 4.23 -1.04 -5.42
N ALA A 2 3.92 -2.32 -5.23
CA ALA A 2 3.13 -2.80 -4.09
C ALA A 2 3.78 -4.04 -3.48
N VAL A 3 3.68 -4.18 -2.16
CA VAL A 3 4.03 -5.40 -1.41
C VAL A 3 2.78 -5.88 -0.70
N ILE A 4 2.50 -7.18 -0.85
CA ILE A 4 1.28 -7.80 -0.33
C ILE A 4 1.57 -8.48 1.00
N CYS A 5 0.71 -8.20 1.97
CA CYS A 5 0.77 -8.70 3.33
C CYS A 5 -0.39 -9.67 3.60
N GLY A 6 -0.29 -10.45 4.67
CA GLY A 6 -1.43 -11.20 5.20
C GLY A 6 -1.23 -12.70 5.33
N GLN A 7 0.01 -13.18 5.21
CA GLN A 7 0.35 -14.51 5.68
C GLN A 7 -0.05 -14.64 7.16
N ASP A 8 -0.87 -15.65 7.47
CA ASP A 8 -1.39 -15.94 8.81
C ASP A 8 -2.23 -14.80 9.43
N LYS A 9 -2.86 -13.94 8.61
CA LYS A 9 -3.76 -12.88 9.06
C LYS A 9 -5.17 -13.06 8.47
N GLY A 10 -6.17 -12.38 9.05
CA GLY A 10 -7.58 -12.52 8.67
C GLY A 10 -7.98 -11.92 7.31
N TYR A 11 -7.10 -11.11 6.71
CA TYR A 11 -7.30 -10.48 5.39
C TYR A 11 -5.96 -10.10 4.76
N VAL A 12 -5.99 -9.84 3.45
CA VAL A 12 -4.82 -9.36 2.70
C VAL A 12 -4.62 -7.87 2.98
N GLY A 13 -3.39 -7.50 3.32
CA GLY A 13 -2.96 -6.11 3.46
C GLY A 13 -2.07 -5.69 2.29
N ALA A 14 -1.84 -4.39 2.12
CA ALA A 14 -0.92 -3.91 1.11
C ALA A 14 -0.10 -2.70 1.58
N LEU A 15 1.17 -2.68 1.21
CA LEU A 15 2.04 -1.50 1.31
C LEU A 15 2.27 -0.98 -0.11
N PHE A 16 1.95 0.29 -0.37
CA PHE A 16 2.12 0.89 -1.70
C PHE A 16 3.23 1.93 -1.69
N TRP A 17 4.08 1.92 -2.73
CA TRP A 17 4.84 3.10 -3.11
C TRP A 17 4.15 3.84 -4.25
N PRO A 18 3.98 5.17 -4.14
CA PRO A 18 3.48 5.95 -5.24
C PRO A 18 4.43 5.87 -6.44
N SER A 19 3.88 5.80 -7.66
CA SER A 19 4.70 6.00 -8.85
C SER A 19 4.96 7.51 -9.06
N PRO A 20 6.17 7.91 -9.50
CA PRO A 20 6.46 9.31 -9.80
C PRO A 20 5.48 9.91 -10.83
N SER A 21 5.18 9.17 -11.89
CA SER A 21 4.25 9.60 -12.93
C SER A 21 2.81 9.74 -12.42
N GLY A 22 2.37 8.84 -11.53
CA GLY A 22 1.06 8.92 -10.89
C GLY A 22 0.93 10.16 -10.02
N LEU A 23 1.95 10.46 -9.20
CA LEU A 23 1.95 11.68 -8.40
C LEU A 23 1.96 12.94 -9.26
N MET A 24 2.73 12.98 -10.35
CA MET A 24 2.73 14.13 -11.27
C MET A 24 1.35 14.37 -11.89
N ALA A 25 0.63 13.31 -12.25
CA ALA A 25 -0.75 13.44 -12.75
C ALA A 25 -1.69 14.02 -11.67
N LEU A 26 -1.55 13.58 -10.41
CA LEU A 26 -2.37 14.07 -9.30
C LEU A 26 -2.04 15.50 -8.87
N VAL A 27 -0.80 15.95 -9.09
CA VAL A 27 -0.41 17.37 -8.93
C VAL A 27 -1.09 18.25 -9.98
N ALA A 28 -1.21 17.78 -11.22
CA ALA A 28 -1.83 18.52 -12.30
C ALA A 28 -3.37 18.57 -12.21
N ASP A 29 -3.98 17.69 -11.41
CA ASP A 29 -5.42 17.67 -11.17
C ASP A 29 -5.85 18.88 -10.32
N PRO A 30 -6.74 19.77 -10.81
CA PRO A 30 -7.20 20.95 -10.08
C PRO A 30 -8.20 20.63 -8.94
N GLY A 31 -8.59 19.37 -8.76
CA GLY A 31 -9.48 18.93 -7.69
C GLY A 31 -8.94 19.23 -6.29
N PRO A 32 -9.80 19.19 -5.26
CA PRO A 32 -9.40 19.49 -3.88
C PRO A 32 -8.45 18.43 -3.29
N GLY A 33 -7.71 18.82 -2.25
CA GLY A 33 -6.81 17.93 -1.50
C GLY A 33 -5.38 17.91 -2.04
N THR A 34 -4.46 17.40 -1.23
CA THR A 34 -3.07 17.20 -1.64
C THR A 34 -2.97 16.03 -2.64
N PRO A 35 -1.88 15.94 -3.44
CA PRO A 35 -1.66 14.78 -4.30
C PRO A 35 -1.70 13.44 -3.56
N MET A 36 -1.27 13.42 -2.29
CA MET A 36 -1.33 12.22 -1.46
C MET A 36 -2.76 11.86 -1.04
N ASP A 37 -3.57 12.86 -0.66
CA ASP A 37 -4.99 12.64 -0.33
C ASP A 37 -5.75 12.06 -1.53
N LYS A 38 -5.48 12.60 -2.72
CA LYS A 38 -6.07 12.12 -3.98
C LYS A 38 -5.61 10.70 -4.29
N LEU A 39 -4.34 10.37 -4.09
CA LEU A 39 -3.83 9.02 -4.28
C LEU A 39 -4.51 8.02 -3.33
N VAL A 40 -4.63 8.38 -2.05
CA VAL A 40 -5.29 7.53 -1.05
C VAL A 40 -6.75 7.30 -1.41
N ALA A 41 -7.48 8.35 -1.81
CA ALA A 41 -8.85 8.25 -2.26
C ALA A 41 -8.99 7.34 -3.49
N PHE A 42 -8.12 7.56 -4.49
CA PHE A 42 -8.08 6.74 -5.70
C PHE A 42 -7.82 5.26 -5.39
N LEU A 43 -6.79 4.96 -4.58
CA LEU A 43 -6.48 3.58 -4.19
C LEU A 43 -7.65 2.94 -3.44
N LYS A 44 -8.26 3.66 -2.49
CA LYS A 44 -9.40 3.16 -1.72
C LYS A 44 -10.58 2.82 -2.63
N GLU A 45 -10.94 3.69 -3.55
CA GLU A 45 -12.04 3.45 -4.51
C GLU A 45 -11.75 2.21 -5.37
N ARG A 46 -10.55 2.13 -5.94
CA ARG A 46 -10.17 1.02 -6.84
C ARG A 46 -10.10 -0.31 -6.11
N LEU A 47 -9.61 -0.32 -4.88
CA LEU A 47 -9.57 -1.52 -4.05
C LEU A 47 -10.97 -1.93 -3.57
N ALA A 48 -11.85 -0.97 -3.26
CA ALA A 48 -13.24 -1.26 -2.91
C ALA A 48 -13.99 -1.88 -4.09
N ALA A 49 -13.80 -1.34 -5.30
CA ALA A 49 -14.36 -1.91 -6.52
C ALA A 49 -13.83 -3.32 -6.81
N PHE A 50 -12.52 -3.55 -6.62
CA PHE A 50 -11.93 -4.89 -6.70
C PHE A 50 -12.57 -5.84 -5.68
N ASN A 51 -12.65 -5.42 -4.42
CA ASN A 51 -13.21 -6.20 -3.31
C ASN A 51 -14.68 -6.56 -3.52
N ALA A 52 -15.47 -5.71 -4.17
CA ALA A 52 -16.89 -5.97 -4.45
C ALA A 52 -17.10 -7.19 -5.38
N SER A 53 -16.11 -7.48 -6.24
CA SER A 53 -16.11 -8.67 -7.11
C SER A 53 -15.33 -9.86 -6.52
N ALA A 54 -14.62 -9.65 -5.43
CA ALA A 54 -13.79 -10.65 -4.80
C ALA A 54 -14.59 -11.50 -3.79
N GLY A 55 -14.31 -12.80 -3.78
CA GLY A 55 -14.99 -13.76 -2.90
C GLY A 55 -14.56 -13.64 -1.43
N GLY A 56 -14.04 -14.74 -0.86
CA GLY A 56 -13.63 -14.79 0.55
C GLY A 56 -12.57 -13.75 0.95
N SER A 57 -12.34 -13.58 2.26
CA SER A 57 -11.42 -12.58 2.82
C SER A 57 -9.98 -12.70 2.31
N SER A 58 -9.55 -13.91 1.92
CA SER A 58 -8.24 -14.16 1.30
C SER A 58 -8.08 -13.54 -0.10
N ARG A 59 -9.16 -13.06 -0.71
CA ARG A 59 -9.16 -12.43 -2.03
C ARG A 59 -9.45 -10.93 -1.97
N ARG A 60 -9.57 -10.36 -0.77
CA ARG A 60 -9.89 -8.94 -0.55
C ARG A 60 -8.75 -8.23 0.15
N ILE A 61 -8.47 -7.00 -0.29
CA ILE A 61 -7.55 -6.10 0.41
C ILE A 61 -8.33 -5.40 1.52
N GLY A 62 -8.10 -5.76 2.78
CA GLY A 62 -8.84 -5.18 3.91
C GLY A 62 -8.32 -3.81 4.32
N ARG A 63 -6.99 -3.64 4.31
CA ARG A 63 -6.33 -2.38 4.68
C ARG A 63 -5.06 -2.18 3.88
N PHE A 64 -4.67 -0.92 3.70
CA PHE A 64 -3.40 -0.56 3.08
C PHE A 64 -2.78 0.69 3.71
N THR A 65 -1.51 0.93 3.38
CA THR A 65 -0.82 2.19 3.64
C THR A 65 0.00 2.62 2.41
N VAL A 66 0.30 3.91 2.32
CA VAL A 66 1.15 4.49 1.27
C VAL A 66 2.46 4.94 1.90
N MET A 67 3.56 4.35 1.45
CA MET A 67 4.90 4.62 1.94
C MET A 67 5.53 5.79 1.19
N THR A 68 6.17 6.68 1.93
CA THR A 68 6.89 7.84 1.40
C THR A 68 8.41 7.61 1.36
N GLU A 69 8.96 6.80 2.26
CA GLU A 69 10.36 6.36 2.19
C GLU A 69 10.51 5.37 1.02
N PRO A 70 11.41 5.62 0.06
CA PRO A 70 11.64 4.71 -1.07
C PRO A 70 12.19 3.34 -0.60
N PRO A 71 12.08 2.29 -1.44
CA PRO A 71 12.70 1.02 -1.13
C PRO A 71 14.24 1.15 -1.10
N SER A 72 14.88 0.51 -0.12
CA SER A 72 16.33 0.57 0.07
C SER A 72 17.05 -0.54 -0.72
N ILE A 73 18.07 -0.14 -1.50
CA ILE A 73 19.01 -1.09 -2.13
C ILE A 73 19.88 -1.76 -1.07
N ASP A 74 20.42 -0.99 -0.12
CA ASP A 74 21.32 -1.49 0.92
C ASP A 74 20.65 -2.51 1.85
N ALA A 75 19.36 -2.31 2.14
CA ALA A 75 18.56 -3.27 2.91
C ALA A 75 17.99 -4.41 2.06
N GLY A 76 18.26 -4.44 0.76
CA GLY A 76 17.82 -5.48 -0.16
C GLY A 76 16.32 -5.47 -0.48
N GLU A 77 15.61 -4.37 -0.22
CA GLU A 77 14.19 -4.21 -0.61
C GLU A 77 14.02 -4.09 -2.13
N ILE A 78 15.03 -3.56 -2.83
CA ILE A 78 15.03 -3.41 -4.29
C ILE A 78 16.39 -3.76 -4.90
N THR A 79 16.36 -4.32 -6.10
CA THR A 79 17.55 -4.63 -6.90
C THR A 79 17.97 -3.47 -7.78
N ASP A 80 19.21 -3.48 -8.27
CA ASP A 80 19.71 -2.57 -9.32
C ASP A 80 18.89 -2.60 -10.62
N LYS A 81 18.18 -3.70 -10.87
CA LYS A 81 17.25 -3.89 -11.99
C LYS A 81 15.82 -3.41 -11.71
N GLY A 82 15.55 -2.87 -10.52
CA GLY A 82 14.25 -2.32 -10.14
C GLY A 82 13.23 -3.34 -9.62
N TYR A 83 13.61 -4.59 -9.38
CA TYR A 83 12.71 -5.59 -8.78
C TYR A 83 12.63 -5.42 -7.26
N VAL A 84 11.41 -5.32 -6.74
CA VAL A 84 11.13 -5.32 -5.30
C VAL A 84 11.20 -6.73 -4.73
N ASN A 85 11.97 -6.90 -3.68
CA ASN A 85 12.03 -8.11 -2.87
C ASN A 85 10.97 -8.03 -1.77
N GLN A 86 9.86 -8.76 -1.95
CA GLN A 86 8.75 -8.74 -0.99
C GLN A 86 9.18 -9.21 0.39
N ARG A 87 9.98 -10.28 0.50
CA ARG A 87 10.40 -10.82 1.81
C ARG A 87 11.23 -9.80 2.58
N ALA A 88 12.27 -9.24 1.96
CA ALA A 88 13.12 -8.23 2.60
C ALA A 88 12.33 -6.97 2.97
N THR A 89 11.38 -6.56 2.12
CA THR A 89 10.49 -5.44 2.42
C THR A 89 9.59 -5.73 3.62
N LEU A 90 8.93 -6.88 3.67
CA LEU A 90 8.06 -7.26 4.78
C LEU A 90 8.83 -7.34 6.10
N GLU A 91 10.07 -7.85 6.08
CA GLU A 91 10.96 -7.91 7.24
C GLU A 91 11.37 -6.50 7.71
N ARG A 92 11.83 -5.62 6.81
CA ARG A 92 12.26 -4.26 7.15
C ARG A 92 11.09 -3.36 7.58
N ARG A 93 9.95 -3.49 6.90
CA ARG A 93 8.73 -2.69 7.12
C ARG A 93 7.79 -3.34 8.12
N ALA A 94 8.25 -4.29 8.94
CA ALA A 94 7.41 -5.08 9.84
C ALA A 94 6.51 -4.21 10.74
N ALA A 95 6.99 -3.05 11.19
CA ALA A 95 6.17 -2.10 11.96
C ALA A 95 4.93 -1.60 11.19
N LEU A 96 5.07 -1.31 9.90
CA LEU A 96 3.94 -0.93 9.04
C LEU A 96 3.00 -2.12 8.81
N VAL A 97 3.56 -3.32 8.64
CA VAL A 97 2.76 -4.55 8.51
C VAL A 97 1.92 -4.77 9.76
N GLU A 98 2.51 -4.69 10.96
CA GLU A 98 1.75 -4.84 12.21
C GLU A 98 0.71 -3.73 12.41
N ALA A 99 1.01 -2.50 12.00
CA ALA A 99 0.04 -1.40 12.03
C ALA A 99 -1.20 -1.68 11.16
N LEU A 100 -1.06 -2.36 10.02
CA LEU A 100 -2.21 -2.79 9.23
C LEU A 100 -3.13 -3.69 10.07
N TYR A 101 -2.58 -4.60 10.88
CA TYR A 101 -3.34 -5.60 11.63
C TYR A 101 -3.70 -5.22 13.07
N ALA A 102 -3.38 -3.99 13.51
CA ALA A 102 -3.81 -3.48 14.81
C ALA A 102 -5.35 -3.45 14.93
N ALA A 103 -5.87 -3.58 16.16
CA ALA A 103 -7.31 -3.59 16.42
C ALA A 103 -7.99 -2.33 15.85
N GLU A 104 -7.43 -1.16 16.17
CA GLU A 104 -7.83 0.12 15.59
C GLU A 104 -6.81 0.56 14.53
N PRO A 105 -7.26 1.06 13.35
CA PRO A 105 -6.36 1.60 12.35
C PRO A 105 -5.61 2.82 12.90
N GLY A 106 -4.29 2.74 12.92
CA GLY A 106 -3.43 3.87 13.26
C GLY A 106 -3.33 4.91 12.13
N GLU A 107 -2.57 5.97 12.38
CA GLU A 107 -2.29 7.01 11.38
C GLU A 107 -1.70 6.40 10.10
N GLY A 108 -2.18 6.87 8.95
CA GLY A 108 -1.73 6.40 7.63
C GLY A 108 -2.25 5.02 7.21
N VAL A 109 -3.01 4.31 8.05
CA VAL A 109 -3.69 3.05 7.68
C VAL A 109 -5.08 3.35 7.14
N VAL A 110 -5.35 2.88 5.93
CA VAL A 110 -6.62 3.07 5.24
C VAL A 110 -7.39 1.77 5.23
N VAL A 111 -8.62 1.79 5.74
CA VAL A 111 -9.59 0.69 5.60
C VAL A 111 -10.33 0.83 4.28
N VAL A 112 -10.38 -0.28 3.53
CA VAL A 112 -11.02 -0.38 2.21
C VAL A 112 -12.47 -0.79 2.35
#